data_AF-A0A374JWN5-F1
#
_entry.id   AF-A0A374JWN5-F1
#
_cell.length_a   1.000
_cell.length_b   1.000
_cell.length_c   1.000
_cell.angle_alpha   90.00
_cell.angle_beta   90.00
_cell.angle_gamma   90.00
#
_symmetry.space_group_name_H-M   'P 1'
#
loop_
_entity.id
_entity.type
_entity.pdbx_description
1 polymer ?
#
loop_
_entity_poly.entity_id
_entity_poly.type
_entity_poly.pdbx_seq_one_letter_code
_entity_poly.pdbx_strand_id
1 'polypeptide(L)'
;MKIYDRIMGLGTKMTDMDASTYQGAFIGKISYTVDREKAEAADSITYEYGDVKENAFMYILSILGKVEGEETPVEKMTITLVKASDKEKEIKRVEKTDYEDEKPFHTFTKEEVYAFSKETGDENKIHLTDHPVVQGMLLLRTAACAHEDLKRLDVKFVEPSYAEEELMWGSNGRELVLYADGYVKASFKVVK
;
A
#
# COMPACT_ATOMS: atom_id res chain seq x y z
N MET A 1 12.14 -3.61 15.80
CA MET A 1 12.39 -3.81 14.33
C MET A 1 12.20 -2.52 13.51
N LYS A 2 12.87 -2.35 12.34
CA LYS A 2 12.72 -1.15 11.48
C LYS A 2 11.44 -1.19 10.63
N ILE A 3 10.90 -0.02 10.27
CA ILE A 3 9.64 0.08 9.52
C ILE A 3 9.67 -0.63 8.17
N TYR A 4 10.81 -0.62 7.48
CA TYR A 4 11.00 -1.36 6.23
C TYR A 4 10.69 -2.84 6.42
N ASP A 5 11.37 -3.50 7.37
CA ASP A 5 11.23 -4.93 7.63
C ASP A 5 9.78 -5.30 8.00
N ARG A 6 9.12 -4.42 8.75
CA ARG A 6 7.73 -4.62 9.19
C ARG A 6 6.73 -4.57 8.03
N ILE A 7 6.85 -3.57 7.15
CA ILE A 7 6.01 -3.48 5.95
C ILE A 7 6.29 -4.64 4.99
N MET A 8 7.54 -5.09 4.88
CA MET A 8 7.89 -6.28 4.08
C MET A 8 7.26 -7.56 4.63
N GLY A 9 7.25 -7.76 5.95
CA GLY A 9 6.57 -8.89 6.59
C GLY A 9 5.06 -8.89 6.33
N LEU A 10 4.43 -7.72 6.43
CA LEU A 10 3.03 -7.52 6.07
C LEU A 10 2.75 -7.79 4.58
N GLY A 11 3.62 -7.31 3.69
CA GLY A 11 3.50 -7.52 2.24
C GLY A 11 3.65 -8.98 1.85
N THR A 12 4.60 -9.68 2.46
CA THR A 12 4.78 -11.13 2.28
C THR A 12 3.56 -11.89 2.80
N LYS A 13 2.99 -11.50 3.94
CA LYS A 13 1.77 -12.16 4.44
C LYS A 13 0.56 -11.94 3.52
N MET A 14 0.55 -10.88 2.72
CA MET A 14 -0.49 -10.63 1.74
C MET A 14 -0.40 -11.59 0.53
N THR A 15 0.78 -12.08 0.17
CA THR A 15 0.96 -12.99 -0.97
C THR A 15 0.57 -14.44 -0.66
N ASP A 16 0.54 -14.82 0.63
CA ASP A 16 -0.07 -16.07 1.14
C ASP A 16 -1.59 -16.16 0.85
N MET A 17 -2.25 -15.06 0.46
CA MET A 17 -3.68 -15.04 0.23
C MET A 17 -4.04 -15.79 -1.05
N ASP A 18 -5.12 -16.57 -1.01
CA ASP A 18 -5.63 -17.26 -2.19
C ASP A 18 -6.10 -16.28 -3.26
N ALA A 19 -5.25 -16.07 -4.27
CA ALA A 19 -5.49 -15.17 -5.39
C ALA A 19 -6.77 -15.52 -6.18
N SER A 20 -7.21 -16.79 -6.15
CA SER A 20 -8.42 -17.21 -6.86
C SER A 20 -9.69 -16.62 -6.24
N THR A 21 -9.70 -16.40 -4.93
CA THR A 21 -10.83 -15.79 -4.21
C THR A 21 -11.03 -14.32 -4.57
N TYR A 22 -9.95 -13.61 -4.95
CA TYR A 22 -9.97 -12.17 -5.21
C TYR A 22 -9.72 -11.80 -6.67
N GLN A 23 -9.86 -12.77 -7.57
CA GLN A 23 -9.57 -12.58 -8.99
C GLN A 23 -10.41 -11.43 -9.56
N GLY A 24 -9.74 -10.51 -10.26
CA GLY A 24 -10.36 -9.32 -10.84
C GLY A 24 -10.62 -8.18 -9.84
N ALA A 25 -10.44 -8.38 -8.54
CA ALA A 25 -10.49 -7.28 -7.58
C ALA A 25 -9.21 -6.43 -7.66
N PHE A 26 -9.33 -5.14 -7.36
CA PHE A 26 -8.20 -4.23 -7.26
C PHE A 26 -8.13 -3.58 -5.88
N ILE A 27 -6.93 -3.19 -5.46
CA ILE A 27 -6.74 -2.51 -4.17
C ILE A 27 -7.26 -1.08 -4.27
N GLY A 28 -8.33 -0.76 -3.54
CA GLY A 28 -8.85 0.60 -3.45
C GLY A 28 -8.25 1.39 -2.30
N LYS A 29 -7.96 0.73 -1.18
CA LYS A 29 -7.39 1.38 0.01
C LYS A 29 -6.52 0.42 0.80
N ILE A 30 -5.42 0.93 1.35
CA ILE A 30 -4.68 0.29 2.44
C ILE A 30 -4.69 1.22 3.65
N SER A 31 -4.87 0.68 4.85
CA SER A 31 -4.76 1.39 6.13
C SER A 31 -3.80 0.64 7.02
N TYR A 32 -2.70 1.27 7.40
CA TYR A 32 -1.68 0.70 8.28
C TYR A 32 -1.65 1.49 9.59
N THR A 33 -1.65 0.79 10.72
CA THR A 33 -1.54 1.35 12.07
C THR A 33 -0.48 0.59 12.85
N VAL A 34 0.27 1.31 13.69
CA VAL A 34 1.36 0.74 14.49
C VAL A 34 1.45 1.38 15.87
N ASP A 35 1.63 0.54 16.89
CA ASP A 35 2.22 0.92 18.17
C ASP A 35 3.74 0.85 18.02
N ARG A 36 4.33 2.02 17.75
CA ARG A 36 5.74 2.14 17.39
C ARG A 36 6.66 1.68 18.51
N GLU A 37 6.37 2.05 19.75
CA GLU A 37 7.23 1.74 20.89
C GLU A 37 7.38 0.22 21.05
N LYS A 38 6.26 -0.50 20.97
CA LYS A 38 6.25 -1.95 21.07
C LYS A 38 6.88 -2.63 19.86
N ALA A 39 6.56 -2.17 18.65
CA ALA A 39 7.08 -2.76 17.41
C ALA A 39 8.60 -2.52 17.23
N GLU A 40 9.13 -1.41 17.74
CA GLU A 40 10.55 -1.10 17.69
C GLU A 40 11.34 -1.88 18.76
N ALA A 41 10.77 -2.04 19.95
CA ALA A 41 11.36 -2.82 21.05
C ALA A 41 11.33 -4.34 20.81
N ALA A 42 10.44 -4.84 19.95
CA ALA A 42 10.33 -6.25 19.65
C ALA A 42 11.56 -6.82 18.90
N ASP A 43 12.00 -8.00 19.34
CA ASP A 43 13.00 -8.82 18.65
C ASP A 43 12.46 -9.42 17.35
N SER A 44 11.17 -9.78 17.34
CA SER A 44 10.47 -10.30 16.16
C SER A 44 8.98 -9.96 16.20
N ILE A 45 8.35 -9.92 15.03
CA ILE A 45 6.90 -9.77 14.85
C ILE A 45 6.41 -10.92 13.98
N THR A 46 5.37 -11.61 14.43
CA THR A 46 4.67 -12.63 13.64
C THR A 46 3.43 -12.03 13.00
N TYR A 47 3.15 -12.41 11.75
CA TYR A 47 2.01 -11.89 10.99
C TYR A 47 0.94 -12.96 10.75
N GLU A 48 -0.30 -12.64 11.09
CA GLU A 48 -1.46 -13.51 10.89
C GLU A 48 -2.62 -12.75 10.24
N TYR A 49 -3.54 -13.47 9.62
CA TYR A 49 -4.78 -12.88 9.13
C TYR A 49 -5.71 -12.55 10.29
N GLY A 50 -6.25 -11.33 10.26
CA GLY A 50 -7.35 -10.92 11.12
C GLY A 50 -8.71 -11.12 10.44
N ASP A 51 -9.66 -10.26 10.80
CA ASP A 51 -11.01 -10.33 10.26
C ASP A 51 -11.06 -10.14 8.74
N VAL A 52 -11.94 -10.93 8.12
CA VAL A 52 -12.38 -10.76 6.73
C VAL A 52 -13.83 -10.31 6.74
N LYS A 53 -14.11 -9.19 6.06
CA LYS A 53 -15.48 -8.72 5.81
C LYS A 53 -15.71 -8.65 4.32
N GLU A 54 -16.90 -9.04 3.90
CA GLU A 54 -17.29 -9.04 2.50
C GLU A 54 -18.67 -8.41 2.34
N ASN A 55 -18.84 -7.65 1.26
CA ASN A 55 -20.14 -7.26 0.75
C ASN A 55 -20.18 -7.37 -0.78
N ALA A 56 -21.28 -6.96 -1.39
CA ALA A 56 -21.46 -7.04 -2.85
C ALA A 56 -20.39 -6.28 -3.67
N PHE A 57 -19.72 -5.28 -3.09
CA PHE A 57 -18.81 -4.38 -3.80
C PHE A 57 -17.34 -4.56 -3.43
N MET A 58 -17.04 -5.12 -2.25
CA MET A 58 -15.67 -5.17 -1.76
C MET A 58 -15.40 -6.27 -0.75
N TYR A 59 -14.11 -6.60 -0.63
CA TYR A 59 -13.52 -7.34 0.47
C TYR A 59 -12.72 -6.39 1.36
N ILE A 60 -12.81 -6.56 2.67
CA ILE A 60 -11.99 -5.88 3.65
C ILE A 60 -11.25 -6.95 4.44
N LEU A 61 -9.94 -6.92 4.35
CA LEU A 61 -9.03 -7.92 4.90
C LEU A 61 -8.14 -7.23 5.91
N SER A 62 -7.72 -7.95 6.95
CA SER A 62 -6.70 -7.43 7.83
C SER A 62 -5.58 -8.43 8.09
N ILE A 63 -4.38 -7.89 8.27
CA ILE A 63 -3.18 -8.62 8.70
C ILE A 63 -2.73 -7.97 10.01
N LEU A 64 -2.49 -8.80 11.02
CA LEU A 64 -2.13 -8.39 12.37
C LEU A 64 -0.67 -8.75 12.63
N GLY A 65 0.12 -7.77 13.06
CA GLY A 65 1.48 -7.99 13.57
C GLY A 65 1.43 -8.18 15.09
N LYS A 66 1.88 -9.33 15.58
CA LYS A 66 1.89 -9.69 17.00
C LYS A 66 3.31 -9.84 17.52
N VAL A 67 3.50 -9.45 18.77
CA VAL A 67 4.73 -9.61 19.54
C VAL A 67 4.41 -10.52 20.72
N GLU A 68 5.33 -11.43 21.05
CA GLU A 68 5.17 -12.32 22.20
C GLU A 68 5.07 -11.52 23.50
N GLY A 69 4.09 -11.84 24.34
CA GLY A 69 3.84 -11.13 25.61
C GLY A 69 2.92 -9.91 25.49
N GLU A 70 2.57 -9.46 24.28
CA GLU A 70 1.61 -8.37 24.06
C GLU A 70 0.18 -8.89 23.87
N GLU A 71 -0.77 -8.32 24.61
CA GLU A 71 -2.19 -8.74 24.52
C GLU A 71 -2.85 -8.33 23.20
N THR A 72 -2.45 -7.19 22.64
CA THR A 72 -3.03 -6.66 21.40
C THR A 72 -2.00 -6.63 20.29
N PRO A 73 -2.41 -6.77 19.01
CA PRO A 73 -1.50 -6.59 17.88
C PRO A 73 -0.80 -5.23 17.97
N VAL A 74 0.51 -5.24 17.80
CA VAL A 74 1.33 -4.02 17.75
C VAL A 74 1.21 -3.34 16.38
N GLU A 75 0.79 -4.09 15.36
CA GLU A 75 0.55 -3.58 14.01
C GLU A 75 -0.74 -4.14 13.42
N LYS A 76 -1.38 -3.36 12.58
CA LYS A 76 -2.51 -3.80 11.78
C LYS A 76 -2.47 -3.14 10.41
N MET A 77 -2.54 -3.97 9.37
CA MET A 77 -2.80 -3.54 8.01
C MET A 77 -4.20 -3.97 7.61
N THR A 78 -5.01 -3.05 7.10
CA THR A 78 -6.34 -3.31 6.56
C THR A 78 -6.34 -3.00 5.07
N ILE A 79 -6.65 -3.98 4.25
CA ILE A 79 -6.69 -3.89 2.79
C ILE A 79 -8.15 -3.90 2.36
N THR A 80 -8.54 -2.93 1.55
CA THR A 80 -9.86 -2.89 0.91
C THR A 80 -9.69 -3.22 -0.57
N LEU A 81 -10.20 -4.37 -0.98
CA LEU A 81 -10.24 -4.81 -2.36
C LEU A 81 -11.62 -4.50 -2.94
N VAL A 82 -11.68 -3.77 -4.04
CA VAL A 82 -12.92 -3.49 -4.76
C VAL A 82 -13.13 -4.58 -5.80
N LYS A 83 -14.29 -5.23 -5.79
CA LYS A 83 -14.64 -6.27 -6.76
C LYS A 83 -14.79 -5.67 -8.14
N ALA A 84 -14.35 -6.38 -9.18
CA ALA A 84 -14.70 -6.02 -10.55
C ALA A 84 -16.23 -5.98 -10.68
N SER A 85 -16.75 -4.94 -11.34
CA SER A 85 -18.14 -4.92 -11.81
C SER A 85 -18.18 -5.30 -13.28
N ASP A 86 -19.23 -6.01 -13.71
CA ASP A 86 -19.46 -6.38 -15.13
C ASP A 86 -19.55 -5.16 -16.06
N LYS A 87 -19.78 -3.97 -15.50
CA LYS A 87 -19.59 -2.71 -16.21
C LYS A 87 -18.12 -2.33 -16.10
N GLU A 88 -17.38 -2.44 -17.19
CA GLU A 88 -16.09 -1.75 -17.34
C GLU A 88 -16.31 -0.27 -16.99
N LYS A 89 -15.99 0.09 -15.75
CA LYS A 89 -15.92 1.48 -15.36
C LYS A 89 -14.55 1.94 -15.82
N GLU A 90 -14.51 2.80 -16.82
CA GLU A 90 -13.31 3.58 -17.11
C GLU A 90 -12.77 4.12 -15.78
N ILE A 91 -11.47 3.90 -15.54
CA ILE A 91 -10.80 4.48 -14.39
C ILE A 91 -10.94 6.00 -14.56
N LYS A 92 -11.75 6.62 -13.71
CA LYS A 92 -11.98 8.05 -13.78
C LYS A 92 -10.71 8.74 -13.29
N ARG A 93 -9.89 9.16 -14.25
CA ARG A 93 -8.69 9.95 -13.97
C ARG A 93 -9.07 11.23 -13.26
N VAL A 94 -8.29 11.60 -12.27
CA VAL A 94 -8.48 12.83 -11.51
C VAL A 94 -7.33 13.75 -11.87
N GLU A 95 -7.63 14.88 -12.51
CA GLU A 95 -6.62 15.87 -12.86
C GLU A 95 -5.98 16.45 -11.59
N LYS A 96 -4.67 16.64 -11.64
CA LYS A 96 -3.90 17.35 -10.64
C LYS A 96 -4.42 18.80 -10.54
N THR A 97 -4.45 19.31 -9.32
CA THR A 97 -4.62 20.74 -9.04
C THR A 97 -3.34 21.33 -8.47
N ASP A 98 -3.36 22.61 -8.11
CA ASP A 98 -2.26 23.20 -7.33
C ASP A 98 -2.15 22.50 -5.97
N TYR A 99 -0.94 22.06 -5.63
CA TYR A 99 -0.63 21.47 -4.34
C TYR A 99 0.49 22.29 -3.67
N GLU A 100 0.48 22.29 -2.34
CA GLU A 100 1.52 22.92 -1.53
C GLU A 100 2.70 21.96 -1.36
N ASP A 101 3.89 22.50 -1.12
CA ASP A 101 5.11 21.72 -0.81
C ASP A 101 5.43 20.61 -1.84
N GLU A 102 5.22 20.89 -3.13
CA GLU A 102 5.47 19.93 -4.20
C GLU A 102 6.94 19.48 -4.22
N LYS A 103 7.17 18.17 -4.19
CA LYS A 103 8.50 17.56 -4.17
C LYS A 103 8.52 16.18 -4.83
N PRO A 104 9.68 15.73 -5.33
CA PRO A 104 9.83 14.35 -5.81
C PRO A 104 9.45 13.34 -4.72
N PHE A 105 8.65 12.34 -5.09
CA PHE A 105 8.40 11.18 -4.25
C PHE A 105 9.42 10.09 -4.56
N HIS A 106 9.32 9.49 -5.75
CA HIS A 106 10.22 8.45 -6.23
C HIS A 106 9.96 8.16 -7.71
N THR A 107 10.99 7.81 -8.47
CA THR A 107 10.85 7.24 -9.82
C THR A 107 11.25 5.78 -9.74
N PHE A 108 10.26 4.88 -9.70
CA PHE A 108 10.55 3.44 -9.57
C PHE A 108 11.11 2.89 -10.88
N THR A 109 12.27 2.25 -10.81
CA THR A 109 12.81 1.48 -11.93
C THR A 109 12.03 0.16 -12.11
N LYS A 110 12.11 -0.43 -13.31
CA LYS A 110 11.52 -1.75 -13.55
C LYS A 110 12.16 -2.80 -12.64
N GLU A 111 13.47 -2.70 -12.45
CA GLU A 111 14.25 -3.57 -11.58
C GLU A 111 13.77 -3.50 -10.13
N GLU A 112 13.43 -2.32 -9.60
CA GLU A 112 12.85 -2.18 -8.26
C GLU A 112 11.49 -2.87 -8.15
N VAL A 113 10.63 -2.73 -9.17
CA VAL A 113 9.31 -3.37 -9.20
C VAL A 113 9.45 -4.89 -9.26
N TYR A 114 10.35 -5.41 -10.10
CA TYR A 114 10.60 -6.85 -10.21
C TYR A 114 11.27 -7.42 -8.96
N ALA A 115 12.23 -6.69 -8.38
CA ALA A 115 12.91 -7.08 -7.15
C ALA A 115 11.90 -7.17 -5.99
N PHE A 116 10.97 -6.22 -5.90
CA PHE A 116 9.93 -6.25 -4.89
C PHE A 116 9.01 -7.48 -5.06
N SER A 117 8.55 -7.76 -6.29
CA SER A 117 7.78 -8.98 -6.59
C SER A 117 8.52 -10.25 -6.17
N LYS A 118 9.83 -10.34 -6.44
CA LYS A 118 10.66 -11.47 -6.04
C LYS A 118 10.80 -11.58 -4.51
N GLU A 119 10.94 -10.45 -3.83
CA GLU A 119 11.16 -10.39 -2.39
C GLU A 119 9.90 -10.76 -1.59
N THR A 120 8.72 -10.31 -2.04
CA THR A 120 7.44 -10.60 -1.37
C THR A 120 6.76 -11.87 -1.86
N GLY A 121 7.15 -12.39 -3.02
CA GLY A 121 6.44 -13.47 -3.71
C GLY A 121 5.18 -13.00 -4.45
N ASP A 122 5.04 -11.69 -4.73
CA ASP A 122 3.93 -11.16 -5.53
C ASP A 122 4.15 -11.46 -7.02
N GLU A 123 3.58 -12.57 -7.47
CA GLU A 123 3.66 -13.06 -8.85
C GLU A 123 2.60 -12.47 -9.79
N ASN A 124 1.87 -11.43 -9.37
CA ASN A 124 0.85 -10.84 -10.23
C ASN A 124 1.49 -10.24 -11.50
N LYS A 125 1.01 -10.73 -12.65
CA LYS A 125 1.61 -10.46 -13.96
C LYS A 125 1.63 -8.99 -14.33
N ILE A 126 0.73 -8.15 -13.80
CA ILE A 126 0.72 -6.71 -14.09
C ILE A 126 2.01 -6.00 -13.64
N HIS A 127 2.76 -6.61 -12.72
CA HIS A 127 4.05 -6.12 -12.22
C HIS A 127 5.25 -6.66 -12.99
N LEU A 128 5.05 -7.65 -13.87
CA LEU A 128 6.10 -8.42 -14.54
C LEU A 128 6.04 -8.26 -16.07
N THR A 129 5.61 -7.10 -16.54
CA THR A 129 5.50 -6.72 -17.95
C THR A 129 6.58 -5.70 -18.35
N ASP A 130 6.67 -5.39 -19.64
CA ASP A 130 7.57 -4.34 -20.16
C ASP A 130 7.21 -2.93 -19.67
N HIS A 131 5.95 -2.71 -19.27
CA HIS A 131 5.43 -1.48 -18.66
C HIS A 131 4.77 -1.84 -17.33
N PRO A 132 5.58 -2.14 -16.29
CA PRO A 132 5.07 -2.75 -15.09
C PRO A 132 4.34 -1.73 -14.21
N VAL A 133 3.19 -2.14 -13.68
CA VAL A 133 2.47 -1.39 -12.64
C VAL A 133 3.25 -1.49 -11.34
N VAL A 134 3.42 -0.39 -10.61
CA VAL A 134 4.05 -0.39 -9.28
C VAL A 134 3.10 -1.02 -8.26
N GLN A 135 3.57 -1.96 -7.44
CA GLN A 135 2.74 -2.60 -6.41
C GLN A 135 2.25 -1.56 -5.40
N GLY A 136 0.97 -1.65 -4.99
CA GLY A 136 0.44 -0.79 -3.94
C GLY A 136 1.20 -0.91 -2.61
N MET A 137 1.71 -2.11 -2.29
CA MET A 137 2.57 -2.35 -1.13
C MET A 137 3.95 -1.68 -1.25
N LEU A 138 4.51 -1.60 -2.46
CA LEU A 138 5.76 -0.90 -2.72
C LEU A 138 5.58 0.62 -2.50
N LEU A 139 4.48 1.19 -3.00
CA LEU A 139 4.11 2.59 -2.73
C LEU A 139 3.91 2.86 -1.23
N LEU A 140 3.17 1.98 -0.53
CA LEU A 140 2.96 2.08 0.92
C LEU A 140 4.29 2.05 1.67
N ARG A 141 5.18 1.11 1.35
CA ARG A 141 6.50 0.97 1.99
C ARG A 141 7.33 2.23 1.81
N THR A 142 7.45 2.73 0.58
CA THR A 142 8.23 3.94 0.29
C THR A 142 7.66 5.15 1.03
N ALA A 143 6.33 5.30 1.06
CA ALA A 143 5.68 6.36 1.84
C ALA A 143 5.90 6.22 3.35
N ALA A 144 5.76 5.01 3.89
CA ALA A 144 5.94 4.74 5.31
C ALA A 144 7.38 5.05 5.76
N CYS A 145 8.38 4.63 4.99
CA CYS A 145 9.79 4.91 5.27
C CYS A 145 10.14 6.42 5.26
N ALA A 146 9.35 7.27 4.60
CA ALA A 146 9.53 8.71 4.61
C ALA A 146 8.99 9.40 5.90
N HIS A 147 8.37 8.64 6.81
CA HIS A 147 7.76 9.14 8.03
C HIS A 147 8.25 8.36 9.26
N GLU A 148 9.29 8.86 9.92
CA GLU A 148 9.89 8.18 11.08
C GLU A 148 8.93 8.05 12.28
N ASP A 149 8.05 9.03 12.48
CA ASP A 149 7.08 9.13 13.58
C ASP A 149 5.71 8.55 13.26
N LEU A 150 5.60 7.69 12.24
CA LEU A 150 4.32 7.18 11.77
C LEU A 150 3.57 6.34 12.82
N LYS A 151 2.34 6.77 13.15
CA LYS A 151 1.34 5.98 13.90
C LYS A 151 0.30 5.33 12.99
N ARG A 152 -0.08 6.02 11.92
CA ARG A 152 -1.05 5.52 10.94
C ARG A 152 -0.81 6.10 9.56
N LEU A 153 -0.96 5.25 8.54
CA LEU A 153 -0.94 5.61 7.14
C LEU A 153 -2.17 5.04 6.44
N ASP A 154 -3.05 5.91 5.92
CA ASP A 154 -4.11 5.50 5.02
C ASP A 154 -3.74 5.90 3.59
N VAL A 155 -3.69 4.94 2.68
CA VAL A 155 -3.45 5.14 1.25
C VAL A 155 -4.71 4.81 0.47
N LYS A 156 -5.20 5.74 -0.36
CA LYS A 156 -6.27 5.50 -1.32
C LYS A 156 -5.70 5.52 -2.73
N PHE A 157 -5.92 4.45 -3.48
CA PHE A 157 -5.44 4.34 -4.85
C PHE A 157 -6.52 4.83 -5.82
N VAL A 158 -6.12 5.63 -6.80
CA VAL A 158 -7.01 6.28 -7.78
C VAL A 158 -6.69 5.77 -9.18
N GLU A 159 -5.42 5.83 -9.57
CA GLU A 159 -4.91 5.41 -10.87
C GLU A 159 -3.62 4.59 -10.67
N PRO A 160 -3.36 3.54 -11.48
CA PRO A 160 -2.09 2.83 -11.43
C PRO A 160 -0.91 3.77 -11.67
N SER A 161 0.14 3.58 -10.87
CA SER A 161 1.47 4.12 -11.15
C SER A 161 2.27 3.09 -11.93
N TYR A 162 3.04 3.53 -12.90
CA TYR A 162 3.91 2.66 -13.71
C TYR A 162 5.38 2.92 -13.37
N ALA A 163 6.23 1.92 -13.55
CA ALA A 163 7.66 2.13 -13.48
C ALA A 163 8.09 3.20 -14.50
N GLU A 164 9.18 3.90 -14.17
CA GLU A 164 9.76 5.01 -14.94
C GLU A 164 8.91 6.29 -14.95
N GLU A 165 7.72 6.30 -14.35
CA GLU A 165 6.97 7.54 -14.08
C GLU A 165 7.66 8.36 -12.98
N GLU A 166 7.84 9.66 -13.22
CA GLU A 166 8.28 10.61 -12.20
C GLU A 166 7.12 10.92 -11.25
N LEU A 167 7.06 10.21 -10.13
CA LEU A 167 6.02 10.43 -9.14
C LEU A 167 6.40 11.58 -8.21
N MET A 168 5.44 12.49 -8.04
CA MET A 168 5.57 13.68 -7.21
C MET A 168 4.59 13.64 -6.05
N TRP A 169 4.96 14.26 -4.95
CA TRP A 169 4.11 14.52 -3.80
C TRP A 169 3.79 16.00 -3.69
N GLY A 170 2.56 16.30 -3.29
CA GLY A 170 2.15 17.62 -2.83
C GLY A 170 1.08 17.51 -1.75
N SER A 171 0.83 18.58 -1.01
CA SER A 171 -0.20 18.67 0.01
C SER A 171 -1.44 19.38 -0.55
N ASN A 172 -2.63 18.84 -0.27
CA ASN A 172 -3.90 19.55 -0.50
C ASN A 172 -4.46 20.19 0.78
N GLY A 173 -3.61 20.36 1.81
CA GLY A 173 -3.98 20.85 3.13
C GLY A 173 -4.63 19.80 4.05
N ARG A 174 -4.94 18.59 3.56
CA ARG A 174 -5.54 17.50 4.35
C ARG A 174 -4.77 16.19 4.28
N GLU A 175 -4.21 15.89 3.12
CA GLU A 175 -3.48 14.67 2.82
C GLU A 175 -2.34 14.98 1.85
N LEU A 176 -1.33 14.11 1.82
CA LEU A 176 -0.34 14.11 0.75
C LEU A 176 -0.98 13.45 -0.48
N VAL A 177 -0.78 14.02 -1.65
CA VAL A 177 -1.31 13.56 -2.92
C VAL A 177 -0.14 13.17 -3.80
N LEU A 178 -0.18 11.94 -4.30
CA LEU A 178 0.76 11.40 -5.28
C LEU A 178 0.18 11.59 -6.67
N TYR A 179 0.96 12.18 -7.57
CA TYR A 179 0.56 12.42 -8.95
C TYR A 179 1.74 12.22 -9.91
N ALA A 180 1.41 11.95 -11.17
CA ALA A 180 2.32 11.94 -12.30
C ALA A 180 1.54 12.33 -13.56
N ASP A 181 2.22 12.93 -14.54
CA ASP A 181 1.65 13.34 -15.82
C ASP A 181 0.37 14.19 -15.73
N GLY A 182 0.24 14.98 -14.66
CA GLY A 182 -0.93 15.83 -14.42
C GLY A 182 -2.15 15.09 -13.86
N TYR A 183 -2.01 13.85 -13.40
CA TYR A 183 -3.10 13.06 -12.82
C TYR A 183 -2.76 12.47 -11.45
N VAL A 184 -3.75 12.44 -10.57
CA VAL A 184 -3.64 11.86 -9.23
C VAL A 184 -3.58 10.34 -9.32
N LYS A 185 -2.53 9.76 -8.72
CA LYS A 185 -2.31 8.32 -8.60
C LYS A 185 -2.84 7.77 -7.27
N ALA A 186 -2.56 8.46 -6.17
CA ALA A 186 -3.01 8.06 -4.83
C ALA A 186 -3.05 9.25 -3.84
N SER A 187 -3.75 9.08 -2.72
CA SER A 187 -3.71 10.00 -1.59
C SER A 187 -3.30 9.31 -0.29
N PHE A 188 -2.56 10.01 0.55
CA PHE A 188 -1.91 9.50 1.75
C PHE A 188 -2.28 10.38 2.94
N LYS A 189 -3.06 9.82 3.86
CA LYS A 189 -3.33 10.44 5.16
C LYS A 189 -2.35 9.88 6.19
N VAL A 190 -1.40 10.72 6.57
CA VAL A 190 -0.33 10.41 7.54
C VAL A 190 -0.73 10.91 8.92
N VAL A 191 -0.61 10.06 9.93
CA VAL A 191 -0.77 10.42 11.35
C VAL A 191 0.51 10.07 12.08
N LYS A 192 1.02 11.04 12.82
CA LYS A 192 2.28 11.01 13.57
C LYS A 192 2.04 10.93 15.07
#